data_AF-A0A8J2UEA8-F1
#
_entry.id   AF-A0A8J2UEA8-F1
#
_cell.length_a   1.000
_cell.length_b   1.000
_cell.length_c   1.000
_cell.angle_alpha   90.00
_cell.angle_beta   90.00
_cell.angle_gamma   90.00
#
_symmetry.space_group_name_H-M   'P 1'
#
loop_
_entity.id
_entity.type
_entity.pdbx_description
1 polymer ?
#
loop_
_entity_poly.entity_id
_entity_poly.type
_entity_poly.pdbx_seq_one_letter_code
_entity_poly.pdbx_strand_id
1 'polypeptide(L)'
;MYKIVFVALLFIARQGLAQTDTGTVVVHKDPRVDSLVQKQIDINELTSRESRRNVPGFRIQVMNSPDRNKVYAAKVKIYEEFPDFKPYLWYQAPNYKLKVGNFKTQEEADQALQQLSRLFPSGLFVIRDTIEIKL
;
A
#
# COMPACT_ATOMS: atom_id res chain seq x y z
N MET A 1 38.50 44.58 -54.10
CA MET A 1 37.13 44.72 -53.55
C MET A 1 36.22 43.51 -53.87
N TYR A 2 36.34 42.92 -55.06
CA TYR A 2 35.50 41.80 -55.55
C TYR A 2 35.66 40.48 -54.77
N LYS A 3 36.86 40.21 -54.23
CA LYS A 3 37.16 38.99 -53.47
C LYS A 3 36.40 38.89 -52.12
N ILE A 4 36.10 40.03 -51.50
CA ILE A 4 35.37 40.08 -50.21
C ILE A 4 33.87 39.82 -50.43
N VAL A 5 33.32 40.32 -51.55
CA VAL A 5 31.93 40.07 -51.97
C VAL A 5 31.71 38.59 -52.30
N PHE A 6 32.70 37.92 -52.91
CA PHE A 6 32.62 36.50 -53.24
C PHE A 6 32.61 35.59 -52.01
N VAL A 7 33.35 35.94 -50.95
CA VAL A 7 33.38 35.20 -49.68
C VAL A 7 32.09 35.40 -48.88
N ALA A 8 31.50 36.60 -48.93
CA ALA A 8 30.19 36.86 -48.31
C ALA A 8 29.06 36.08 -49.02
N LEU A 9 29.14 35.92 -50.34
CA LEU A 9 28.16 35.14 -51.11
C LEU A 9 28.19 33.63 -50.76
N LEU A 10 29.38 33.10 -50.47
CA LEU A 10 29.58 31.70 -50.04
C LEU A 10 29.04 31.42 -48.62
N PHE A 11 29.01 32.44 -47.75
CA PHE A 11 28.47 32.30 -46.39
C PHE A 11 26.93 32.29 -46.38
N ILE A 12 26.28 33.00 -47.31
CA ILE A 12 24.82 33.03 -47.45
C ILE A 12 24.30 31.72 -48.08
N ALA A 13 25.08 31.09 -48.95
CA ALA A 13 24.71 29.82 -49.60
C ALA A 13 24.74 28.60 -48.65
N ARG A 14 25.32 28.70 -47.44
CA ARG A 14 25.31 27.61 -46.45
C ARG A 14 24.05 27.54 -45.58
N GLN A 15 23.16 28.52 -45.67
CA GLN A 15 21.94 28.57 -44.86
C GLN A 15 20.78 27.75 -45.46
N GLY A 16 20.94 27.20 -46.66
CA GLY A 16 19.92 26.40 -47.35
C GLY A 16 20.26 24.92 -47.33
N LEU A 17 19.81 24.21 -46.28
CA LEU A 17 19.44 22.79 -46.20
C LEU A 17 19.46 22.32 -44.73
N ALA A 18 18.78 23.05 -43.85
CA ALA A 18 18.28 22.42 -42.63
C ALA A 18 16.98 21.69 -43.01
N GLN A 19 17.09 20.42 -43.41
CA GLN A 19 15.92 19.55 -43.45
C GLN A 19 15.47 19.34 -42.01
N THR A 20 14.43 20.06 -41.58
CA THR A 20 13.64 19.64 -40.42
C THR A 20 12.90 18.39 -40.83
N ASP A 21 13.46 17.24 -40.45
CA ASP A 21 12.82 15.94 -40.55
C ASP A 21 11.54 15.95 -39.70
N THR A 22 10.47 16.48 -40.29
CA THR A 22 9.11 16.47 -39.74
C THR A 22 8.44 15.19 -40.18
N GLY A 23 9.12 14.07 -39.93
CA GLY A 23 8.55 12.74 -40.06
C GLY A 23 7.28 12.66 -39.22
N THR A 24 6.13 12.77 -39.88
CA THR A 24 4.83 12.71 -39.21
C THR A 24 4.58 11.24 -38.86
N VAL A 25 4.84 10.87 -37.60
CA VAL A 25 4.62 9.50 -37.12
C VAL A 25 3.12 9.29 -36.95
N VAL A 26 2.50 8.61 -37.92
CA VAL A 26 1.11 8.17 -37.82
C VAL A 26 1.06 6.87 -37.02
N VAL A 27 0.65 6.97 -35.75
CA VAL A 27 0.55 5.81 -34.86
C VAL A 27 -0.77 5.09 -35.11
N HIS A 28 -0.71 3.94 -35.78
CA HIS A 28 -1.84 3.03 -35.93
C HIS A 28 -1.90 2.09 -34.71
N LYS A 29 -2.68 2.47 -33.68
CA LYS A 29 -2.91 1.63 -32.51
C LYS A 29 -4.17 0.78 -32.65
N ASP A 30 -4.11 -0.46 -32.17
CA ASP A 30 -5.29 -1.31 -32.00
C ASP A 30 -6.12 -0.80 -30.80
N PRO A 31 -7.42 -0.52 -30.96
CA PRO A 31 -8.29 -0.04 -29.88
C PRO A 31 -8.31 -0.93 -28.62
N ARG A 32 -8.00 -2.22 -28.76
CA ARG A 32 -7.89 -3.15 -27.62
C ARG A 32 -6.73 -2.80 -26.69
N VAL A 33 -5.68 -2.16 -27.20
CA VAL A 33 -4.54 -1.72 -26.40
C VAL A 33 -4.97 -0.65 -25.40
N ASP A 34 -5.79 0.32 -25.81
CA ASP A 34 -6.32 1.35 -24.91
C ASP A 34 -7.18 0.72 -23.80
N SER A 35 -7.96 -0.30 -24.14
CA SER A 35 -8.77 -1.03 -23.15
C SER A 35 -7.92 -1.77 -22.11
N LEU A 36 -6.80 -2.36 -22.54
CA LEU A 36 -5.86 -3.02 -21.63
C LEU A 36 -5.12 -2.02 -20.75
N VAL A 37 -4.73 -0.87 -21.30
CA VAL A 37 -4.12 0.22 -20.53
C VAL A 37 -5.10 0.73 -19.47
N GLN A 38 -6.36 0.96 -19.83
CA GLN A 38 -7.38 1.37 -18.85
C GLN A 38 -7.55 0.34 -17.74
N LYS A 39 -7.66 -0.95 -18.10
CA LYS A 39 -7.77 -2.03 -17.12
C LYS A 39 -6.55 -2.10 -16.20
N GLN A 40 -5.35 -1.85 -16.72
CA GLN A 40 -4.14 -1.78 -15.91
C GLN A 40 -4.15 -0.59 -14.95
N ILE A 41 -4.63 0.58 -15.39
CA ILE A 41 -4.80 1.76 -14.52
C ILE A 41 -5.75 1.43 -13.38
N ASP A 42 -6.90 0.81 -13.68
CA ASP A 42 -7.90 0.43 -12.67
C ASP A 42 -7.32 -0.57 -11.65
N ILE A 43 -6.59 -1.59 -12.11
CA ILE A 43 -5.90 -2.56 -11.24
C ILE A 43 -4.85 -1.88 -10.36
N ASN A 44 -4.07 -0.95 -10.92
CA ASN A 44 -3.06 -0.20 -10.18
C ASN A 44 -3.70 0.71 -9.13
N GLU A 45 -4.82 1.35 -9.45
CA GLU A 45 -5.57 2.15 -8.48
C GLU A 45 -6.10 1.30 -7.33
N LEU A 46 -6.73 0.15 -7.61
CA LEU A 46 -7.23 -0.75 -6.59
C LEU A 46 -6.11 -1.29 -5.70
N THR A 47 -5.02 -1.75 -6.31
CA THR A 47 -3.87 -2.30 -5.59
C THR A 47 -3.21 -1.22 -4.73
N SER A 48 -3.02 -0.01 -5.27
CA SER A 48 -2.43 1.10 -4.52
C SER A 48 -3.30 1.57 -3.37
N ARG A 49 -4.63 1.56 -3.50
CA ARG A 49 -5.58 1.89 -2.42
C ARG A 49 -5.47 0.89 -1.26
N GLU A 50 -5.44 -0.41 -1.56
CA GLU A 50 -5.30 -1.46 -0.56
C GLU A 50 -3.90 -1.44 0.10
N SER A 51 -2.84 -1.20 -0.66
CA SER A 51 -1.50 -1.00 -0.10
C SER A 51 -1.42 0.22 0.82
N ARG A 52 -2.12 1.33 0.50
CA ARG A 52 -2.19 2.52 1.37
C ARG A 52 -2.95 2.27 2.68
N ARG A 53 -3.79 1.23 2.76
CA ARG A 53 -4.52 0.87 3.98
C ARG A 53 -3.68 0.07 4.96
N ASN A 54 -2.63 -0.60 4.49
CA ASN A 54 -1.76 -1.41 5.33
C ASN A 54 -0.52 -0.62 5.71
N VAL A 55 -0.43 -0.25 6.97
CA VAL A 55 0.72 0.51 7.51
C VAL A 55 1.37 -0.24 8.67
N PRO A 56 2.67 -0.04 8.94
CA PRO A 56 3.27 -0.52 10.17
C PRO A 56 2.57 0.09 11.39
N GLY A 57 2.30 -0.75 12.39
CA GLY A 57 1.71 -0.32 13.65
C GLY A 57 1.82 -1.40 14.71
N PHE A 58 0.83 -1.46 15.59
CA PHE A 58 0.82 -2.33 16.75
C PHE A 58 -0.52 -3.05 16.90
N ARG A 59 -0.45 -4.26 17.42
CA ARG A 59 -1.59 -5.07 17.86
C ARG A 59 -1.31 -5.65 19.22
N ILE A 60 -2.36 -6.04 19.93
CA ILE A 60 -2.23 -6.74 21.21
C ILE A 60 -2.48 -8.22 20.99
N GLN A 61 -1.49 -9.06 21.25
CA GLN A 61 -1.70 -10.49 21.33
C GLN A 61 -2.40 -10.80 22.66
N VAL A 62 -3.56 -11.43 22.62
CA VAL A 62 -4.37 -11.76 23.81
C VAL A 62 -4.21 -13.23 24.19
N MET A 63 -4.09 -14.13 23.20
CA MET A 63 -3.97 -15.56 23.46
C MET A 63 -3.12 -16.26 22.42
N ASN A 64 -2.38 -17.27 22.85
CA ASN A 64 -1.62 -18.18 22.01
C ASN A 64 -1.76 -19.59 22.59
N SER A 65 -2.58 -20.44 21.97
CA SER A 65 -2.92 -21.76 22.51
C SER A 65 -3.23 -22.77 21.40
N PRO A 66 -2.93 -24.06 21.58
CA PRO A 66 -3.35 -25.11 20.64
C PRO A 66 -4.85 -25.41 20.71
N ASP A 67 -5.51 -25.06 21.83
CA ASP A 67 -6.94 -25.30 22.03
C ASP A 67 -7.77 -24.24 21.28
N ARG A 68 -8.36 -24.66 20.16
CA ARG A 68 -9.22 -23.83 19.33
C ARG A 68 -10.42 -23.27 20.10
N ASN A 69 -11.05 -24.07 20.96
CA ASN A 69 -12.29 -23.68 21.64
C ASN A 69 -12.01 -22.54 22.64
N LYS A 70 -10.90 -22.64 23.38
CA LYS A 70 -10.45 -21.60 24.30
C LYS A 70 -10.18 -20.27 23.59
N VAL A 71 -9.51 -20.30 22.44
CA VAL A 71 -9.22 -19.09 21.66
C VAL A 71 -10.50 -18.50 21.05
N TYR A 72 -11.43 -19.35 20.60
CA TYR A 72 -12.71 -18.88 20.06
C TYR A 72 -13.59 -18.23 21.13
N ALA A 73 -13.65 -18.80 22.33
CA ALA A 73 -14.36 -18.19 23.46
C ALA A 73 -13.78 -16.82 23.83
N ALA A 74 -12.44 -16.68 23.85
CA ALA A 74 -11.79 -15.39 24.07
C ALA A 74 -12.14 -14.38 22.97
N LYS A 75 -12.17 -14.81 21.70
CA LYS A 75 -12.58 -13.97 20.57
C LYS A 75 -14.02 -13.46 20.70
N VAL A 76 -14.95 -14.32 21.10
CA VAL A 76 -16.35 -13.93 21.34
C VAL A 76 -16.43 -12.89 22.46
N LYS A 77 -15.72 -13.14 23.57
CA LYS A 77 -15.68 -12.20 24.70
C LYS A 77 -15.14 -10.82 24.32
N ILE A 78 -14.13 -10.76 23.45
CA ILE A 78 -13.62 -9.47 22.92
C ILE A 78 -14.67 -8.78 22.06
N TYR A 79 -15.39 -9.52 21.21
CA TYR A 79 -16.46 -8.93 20.39
C TYR A 79 -17.60 -8.34 21.22
N GLU A 80 -17.93 -8.97 22.34
CA GLU A 80 -19.01 -8.53 23.23
C GLU A 80 -18.61 -7.31 24.07
N GLU A 81 -17.42 -7.34 24.67
CA GLU A 81 -16.97 -6.31 25.63
C GLU A 81 -16.23 -5.15 24.96
N PHE A 82 -15.62 -5.37 23.79
CA PHE A 82 -14.80 -4.40 23.08
C PHE A 82 -15.18 -4.32 21.58
N PRO A 83 -16.37 -3.79 21.25
CA PRO A 83 -16.84 -3.73 19.86
C PRO A 83 -15.94 -2.87 18.95
N ASP A 84 -15.22 -1.91 19.53
CA ASP A 84 -14.27 -1.05 18.79
C ASP A 84 -12.98 -1.80 18.40
N PHE A 85 -12.66 -2.89 19.10
CA PHE A 85 -11.42 -3.62 18.89
C PHE A 85 -11.66 -4.86 18.03
N LYS A 86 -11.29 -4.78 16.75
CA LYS A 86 -11.36 -5.91 15.82
C LYS A 86 -10.43 -7.05 16.26
N PRO A 87 -10.93 -8.28 16.50
CA PRO A 87 -10.10 -9.42 16.81
C PRO A 87 -9.69 -10.17 15.54
N TYR A 88 -8.40 -10.52 15.48
CA TYR A 88 -7.74 -11.23 14.40
C TYR A 88 -7.27 -12.60 14.91
N LEU A 89 -7.82 -13.67 14.33
CA LEU A 89 -7.45 -15.04 14.64
C LEU A 89 -6.60 -15.60 13.51
N TRP A 90 -5.40 -16.07 13.84
CA TRP A 90 -4.47 -16.66 12.89
C TRP A 90 -3.98 -18.00 13.45
N TYR A 91 -3.99 -19.04 12.60
CA TYR A 91 -3.48 -20.34 12.96
C TYR A 91 -2.04 -20.50 12.47
N GLN A 92 -1.12 -20.72 13.41
CA GLN A 92 0.27 -21.05 13.14
C GLN A 92 0.63 -22.29 13.90
N ALA A 93 0.70 -23.42 13.20
CA ALA A 93 0.96 -24.71 13.80
C ALA A 93 2.11 -24.63 14.83
N PRO A 94 1.89 -25.13 16.07
CA PRO A 94 0.72 -25.87 16.55
C PRO A 94 -0.41 -25.01 17.15
N ASN A 95 -0.28 -23.69 17.20
CA ASN A 95 -1.13 -22.82 18.01
C ASN A 95 -2.02 -21.85 17.22
N TYR A 96 -3.16 -21.51 17.80
CA TYR A 96 -3.99 -20.39 17.41
C TYR A 96 -3.53 -19.14 18.15
N LYS A 97 -3.24 -18.08 17.40
CA LYS A 97 -2.90 -16.75 17.92
C LYS A 97 -4.07 -15.81 17.73
N LEU A 98 -4.50 -15.19 18.82
CA LEU A 98 -5.53 -14.16 18.84
C LEU A 98 -4.87 -12.82 19.09
N LYS A 99 -4.97 -11.93 18.11
CA LYS A 99 -4.52 -10.54 18.17
C LYS A 99 -5.73 -9.61 18.13
N VAL A 100 -5.59 -8.40 18.64
CA VAL A 100 -6.69 -7.44 18.74
C VAL A 100 -6.22 -6.04 18.39
N GLY A 101 -7.10 -5.30 17.70
CA GLY A 101 -6.94 -3.88 17.41
C GLY A 101 -6.02 -3.57 16.23
N ASN A 102 -5.95 -2.28 15.92
CA ASN A 102 -5.06 -1.67 14.93
C ASN A 102 -4.59 -0.33 15.51
N PHE A 103 -3.46 -0.32 16.20
CA PHE A 103 -2.94 0.85 16.92
C PHE A 103 -1.79 1.48 16.16
N LYS A 104 -1.82 2.80 15.93
CA LYS A 104 -0.77 3.49 15.19
C LYS A 104 0.47 3.69 16.05
N THR A 105 0.25 4.03 17.31
CA THR A 105 1.34 4.27 18.27
C THR A 105 1.39 3.18 19.33
N GLN A 106 2.54 3.07 19.99
CA GLN A 106 2.72 2.11 21.06
C GLN A 106 1.90 2.53 22.29
N GLU A 107 1.77 3.84 22.54
CA GLU A 107 1.00 4.40 23.65
C GLU A 107 -0.49 4.07 23.53
N GLU A 108 -1.07 4.14 22.32
CA GLU A 108 -2.45 3.70 22.06
C GLU A 108 -2.65 2.21 22.39
N ALA A 109 -1.68 1.38 21.99
CA ALA A 109 -1.72 -0.06 22.28
C ALA A 109 -1.58 -0.34 23.78
N ASP A 110 -0.73 0.40 24.50
CA ASP A 110 -0.55 0.24 25.95
C ASP A 110 -1.80 0.65 26.73
N GLN A 111 -2.52 1.71 26.29
CA GLN A 111 -3.80 2.09 26.88
C GLN A 111 -4.86 1.00 26.69
N ALA A 112 -4.99 0.46 25.47
CA ALA A 112 -5.90 -0.64 25.19
C ALA A 112 -5.51 -1.93 25.93
N LEU A 113 -4.20 -2.17 26.13
CA LEU A 113 -3.69 -3.29 26.92
C LEU A 113 -4.20 -3.22 28.37
N GLN A 114 -4.18 -2.03 28.98
CA GLN A 114 -4.70 -1.81 30.34
C GLN A 114 -6.22 -2.03 30.45
N GLN A 115 -6.97 -1.77 29.38
CA GLN A 115 -8.40 -2.06 29.34
C GLN A 115 -8.64 -3.57 29.23
N LEU A 116 -7.94 -4.23 28.30
CA LEU A 116 -8.04 -5.67 28.07
C LEU A 116 -7.53 -6.48 29.27
N SER A 117 -6.56 -5.98 30.03
CA SER A 117 -6.01 -6.66 31.21
C SER A 117 -7.02 -6.84 32.33
N ARG A 118 -8.09 -6.03 32.36
CA ARG A 118 -9.20 -6.19 33.32
C ARG A 118 -10.02 -7.44 33.01
N LEU A 119 -10.10 -7.82 31.72
CA LEU A 119 -10.91 -8.94 31.25
C LEU A 119 -10.09 -10.24 31.08
N PHE A 120 -8.82 -10.08 30.74
CA PHE A 120 -7.85 -11.15 30.51
C PHE A 120 -6.64 -10.89 31.42
N PRO A 121 -6.46 -11.66 32.51
CA PRO A 121 -5.44 -11.34 33.52
C PRO A 121 -4.00 -11.68 33.09
N SER A 122 -3.81 -12.50 32.05
CA SER A 122 -2.48 -12.94 31.63
C SER A 122 -2.40 -13.21 30.13
N GLY A 123 -1.18 -13.15 29.59
CA GLY A 123 -0.89 -13.48 28.19
C GLY A 123 -1.07 -12.33 27.19
N LEU A 124 -1.20 -11.09 27.67
CA LEU A 124 -1.34 -9.90 26.83
C LEU A 124 0.00 -9.26 26.55
N PHE A 125 0.30 -9.04 25.27
CA PHE A 125 1.54 -8.39 24.84
C PHE A 125 1.29 -7.49 23.64
N VAL A 126 1.85 -6.28 23.67
CA VAL A 126 1.91 -5.41 22.50
C VAL A 126 2.95 -5.96 21.52
N ILE A 127 2.56 -6.11 20.26
CA ILE A 127 3.41 -6.60 19.19
C ILE A 127 3.35 -5.65 18.00
N ARG A 128 4.50 -5.47 17.33
CA ARG A 128 4.55 -4.79 16.04
C ARG A 128 3.90 -5.67 14.98
N ASP A 129 3.02 -5.09 14.18
CA ASP A 129 2.32 -5.81 13.10
C ASP A 129 1.95 -4.81 11.99
N THR A 130 1.57 -5.34 10.83
CA THR A 130 0.95 -4.53 9.78
C THR A 130 -0.54 -4.39 10.09
N ILE A 131 -0.97 -3.14 10.27
CA ILE A 131 -2.34 -2.81 10.65
C ILE A 131 -3.11 -2.21 9.49
N GLU A 132 -4.42 -2.43 9.50
CA GLU A 132 -5.36 -1.85 8.54
C GLU A 132 -5.85 -0.51 9.10
N ILE A 133 -5.48 0.59 8.46
CA ILE A 133 -6.03 1.92 8.74
C ILE A 133 -7.21 2.21 7.81
N LYS A 134 -8.30 2.73 8.38
CA LYS A 134 -9.35 3.37 7.58
C LYS A 134 -8.78 4.71 7.09
N LEU A 135 -8.72 4.87 5.77
CA LEU A 135 -8.38 6.13 5.09
C LEU A 135 -9.48 7.17 5.30
#